data_AF-A0A357T696-F1
#
_entry.id   AF-A0A357T696-F1
#
_cell.length_a   1.000
_cell.length_b   1.000
_cell.length_c   1.000
_cell.angle_alpha   90.00
_cell.angle_beta   90.00
_cell.angle_gamma   90.00
#
_symmetry.space_group_name_H-M   'P 1'
#
loop_
_entity.id
_entity.type
_entity.pdbx_description
1 polymer ?
#
loop_
_entity_poly.entity_id
_entity_poly.type
_entity_poly.pdbx_seq_one_letter_code
_entity_poly.pdbx_strand_id
1 'polypeptide(L)'
;RELNLTGRDYGQVLADAVWAVFQEDYRLGFGADGDHLKALDDIKMALDYGYTMITLDCSEHIKNFSSEQNAELEETYRSLAEEERVKLEKQFIGKTFNLKTGLRLTFTPEALKRNAAIYQQAINFAIMVFNQFIKPLQGKVDFEVSIDETATPTDPLSHFFVAEQLIEAGVKINSMAPRFCGEFQKGINYIGDLKQFEAEYVEHTKIAEHFGYKLSIHSGSDKFAVFPVIGRESKGH
;
A
#
# COMPACT_ATOMS: atom_id res chain seq x y z
N ARG A 1 -5.75 9.20 -13.39
CA ARG A 1 -5.05 9.06 -14.71
C ARG A 1 -6.00 8.67 -15.85
N GLU A 2 -6.72 7.55 -15.74
CA GLU A 2 -7.50 6.98 -16.85
C GLU A 2 -8.70 7.83 -17.26
N LEU A 3 -9.39 8.46 -16.29
CA LEU A 3 -10.46 9.43 -16.54
C LEU A 3 -10.00 10.54 -17.50
N ASN A 4 -8.85 11.16 -17.22
CA ASN A 4 -8.28 12.22 -18.06
C ASN A 4 -7.94 11.73 -19.47
N LEU A 5 -7.37 10.53 -19.61
CA LEU A 5 -6.98 9.99 -20.92
C LEU A 5 -8.18 9.57 -21.78
N THR A 6 -9.28 9.16 -21.15
CA THR A 6 -10.49 8.68 -21.83
C THR A 6 -11.57 9.74 -21.97
N GLY A 7 -11.43 10.89 -21.30
CA GLY A 7 -12.45 11.94 -21.24
C GLY A 7 -13.71 11.51 -20.50
N ARG A 8 -13.60 10.55 -19.57
CA ARG A 8 -14.69 10.06 -18.73
C ARG A 8 -14.65 10.68 -17.34
N ASP A 9 -15.74 10.55 -16.59
CA ASP A 9 -15.82 10.89 -15.17
C ASP A 9 -16.21 9.69 -14.28
N TYR A 10 -16.11 9.86 -12.95
CA TYR A 10 -16.47 8.83 -11.98
C TYR A 10 -17.95 8.45 -12.02
N GLY A 11 -18.85 9.38 -12.35
CA GLY A 11 -20.27 9.11 -12.49
C GLY A 11 -20.57 8.14 -13.63
N GLN A 12 -19.89 8.29 -14.77
CA GLN A 12 -20.00 7.37 -15.90
C GLN A 12 -19.46 5.98 -15.56
N VAL A 13 -18.31 5.91 -14.87
CA VAL A 13 -17.74 4.61 -14.45
C VAL A 13 -18.70 3.86 -13.53
N LEU A 14 -19.26 4.54 -12.52
CA LEU A 14 -20.21 3.92 -11.60
C LEU A 14 -21.51 3.54 -12.30
N ALA A 15 -22.03 4.39 -13.20
CA ALA A 15 -23.24 4.10 -13.96
C ALA A 15 -23.11 2.83 -14.81
N ASP A 16 -21.98 2.65 -15.49
CA ASP A 16 -21.72 1.45 -16.29
C ASP A 16 -21.74 0.17 -15.44
N ALA A 17 -21.14 0.20 -14.24
CA ALA A 17 -21.16 -0.92 -13.31
C ALA A 17 -22.57 -1.22 -12.77
N VAL A 18 -23.33 -0.19 -12.39
CA VAL A 18 -24.71 -0.31 -11.91
C VAL A 18 -25.60 -0.92 -13.00
N TRP A 19 -25.48 -0.47 -14.24
CA TRP A 19 -26.24 -1.02 -15.35
C TRP A 19 -25.86 -2.47 -15.66
N ALA A 20 -24.57 -2.83 -15.57
CA ALA A 20 -24.14 -4.21 -15.77
C ALA A 20 -24.75 -5.16 -14.74
N VAL A 21 -24.70 -4.83 -13.45
CA VAL A 21 -25.29 -5.70 -12.40
C VAL A 21 -26.82 -5.77 -12.52
N PHE A 22 -27.47 -4.69 -12.94
CA PHE A 22 -28.91 -4.69 -13.20
C PHE A 22 -29.27 -5.57 -14.41
N GLN A 23 -28.55 -5.43 -15.52
CA GLN A 23 -28.77 -6.18 -16.75
C GLN A 23 -28.65 -7.69 -16.53
N GLU A 24 -27.65 -8.10 -15.76
CA GLU A 24 -27.36 -9.51 -15.49
C GLU A 24 -28.10 -10.08 -14.26
N ASP A 25 -29.02 -9.30 -13.66
CA ASP A 25 -29.71 -9.64 -12.40
C ASP A 25 -28.75 -10.10 -11.27
N TYR A 26 -27.57 -9.47 -11.19
CA TYR A 26 -26.55 -9.80 -10.21
C TYR A 26 -26.83 -9.13 -8.87
N ARG A 27 -27.19 -9.94 -7.85
CA ARG A 27 -27.70 -9.45 -6.55
C ARG A 27 -26.74 -9.61 -5.37
N LEU A 28 -25.51 -10.09 -5.59
CA LEU A 28 -24.54 -10.35 -4.50
C LEU A 28 -23.76 -9.09 -4.04
N GLY A 29 -23.98 -7.95 -4.70
CA GLY A 29 -23.31 -6.69 -4.42
C GLY A 29 -21.98 -6.53 -5.16
N PHE A 30 -21.58 -5.29 -5.43
CA PHE A 30 -20.34 -4.95 -6.11
C PHE A 30 -19.65 -3.78 -5.39
N GLY A 31 -18.37 -3.59 -5.63
CA GLY A 31 -17.59 -2.45 -5.12
C GLY A 31 -17.29 -1.43 -6.22
N ALA A 32 -17.07 -0.18 -5.82
CA ALA A 32 -16.55 0.87 -6.68
C ALA A 32 -15.28 1.44 -6.04
N ASP A 33 -14.15 1.35 -6.73
CA ASP A 33 -12.85 1.79 -6.25
C ASP A 33 -12.37 3.07 -6.94
N GLY A 34 -12.10 4.10 -6.12
CA GLY A 34 -11.40 5.29 -6.54
C GLY A 34 -9.91 4.96 -6.59
N ASP A 35 -9.46 4.52 -7.77
CA ASP A 35 -8.11 3.99 -7.95
C ASP A 35 -7.04 5.08 -8.12
N HIS A 36 -5.84 4.83 -7.57
CA HIS A 36 -4.66 5.69 -7.60
C HIS A 36 -4.93 7.17 -7.27
N LEU A 37 -5.65 7.47 -6.18
CA LEU A 37 -5.92 8.84 -5.76
C LEU A 37 -4.72 9.44 -5.04
N LYS A 38 -4.39 10.68 -5.39
CA LYS A 38 -3.27 11.44 -4.81
C LYS A 38 -3.72 12.78 -4.24
N ALA A 39 -4.58 13.49 -4.96
CA ALA A 39 -5.09 14.78 -4.53
C ALA A 39 -6.30 14.62 -3.61
N LEU A 40 -6.39 15.49 -2.60
CA LEU A 40 -7.50 15.49 -1.64
C LEU A 40 -8.86 15.75 -2.33
N ASP A 41 -8.87 16.57 -3.37
CA ASP A 41 -10.07 16.86 -4.15
C ASP A 41 -10.57 15.62 -4.92
N ASP A 42 -9.66 14.79 -5.43
CA ASP A 42 -10.02 13.54 -6.11
C ASP A 42 -10.61 12.52 -5.13
N ILE A 43 -10.03 12.42 -3.92
CA ILE A 43 -10.57 11.60 -2.82
C ILE A 43 -11.97 12.05 -2.45
N LYS A 44 -12.15 13.36 -2.25
CA LYS A 44 -13.46 13.92 -1.93
C LYS A 44 -14.46 13.63 -3.05
N MET A 45 -14.05 13.82 -4.30
CA MET A 45 -14.90 13.57 -5.47
C MET A 45 -15.34 12.11 -5.54
N ALA A 46 -14.43 11.15 -5.41
CA ALA A 46 -14.78 9.72 -5.40
C ALA A 46 -15.80 9.40 -4.30
N LEU A 47 -15.58 9.92 -3.08
CA LEU A 47 -16.50 9.75 -1.96
C LEU A 47 -17.87 10.39 -2.20
N ASP A 48 -17.91 11.61 -2.79
CA ASP A 48 -19.16 12.30 -3.13
C ASP A 48 -19.97 11.52 -4.18
N TYR A 49 -19.31 10.83 -5.12
CA TYR A 49 -19.95 9.92 -6.09
C TYR A 49 -20.40 8.58 -5.49
N GLY A 50 -20.06 8.30 -4.22
CA GLY A 50 -20.49 7.08 -3.52
C GLY A 50 -19.56 5.88 -3.71
N TYR A 51 -18.30 6.12 -4.07
CA TYR A 51 -17.30 5.05 -4.13
C TYR A 51 -17.11 4.40 -2.75
N THR A 52 -17.03 3.07 -2.75
CA THR A 52 -16.98 2.25 -1.52
C THR A 52 -15.58 1.76 -1.20
N MET A 53 -14.60 2.04 -2.06
CA MET A 53 -13.19 1.78 -1.84
C MET A 53 -12.39 2.98 -2.31
N ILE A 54 -11.33 3.31 -1.56
CA ILE A 54 -10.39 4.37 -1.86
C ILE A 54 -8.99 3.77 -1.82
N THR A 55 -8.32 3.81 -2.97
CA THR A 55 -6.91 3.44 -3.12
C THR A 55 -6.06 4.71 -3.09
N LEU A 56 -5.39 4.93 -1.96
CA LEU A 56 -4.50 6.07 -1.76
C LEU A 56 -3.10 5.74 -2.28
N ASP A 57 -2.72 6.37 -3.38
CA ASP A 57 -1.38 6.27 -3.94
C ASP A 57 -0.46 7.26 -3.22
N CYS A 58 0.48 6.71 -2.45
CA CYS A 58 1.43 7.48 -1.67
C CYS A 58 2.79 7.69 -2.37
N SER A 59 2.93 7.27 -3.65
CA SER A 59 4.22 7.27 -4.37
C SER A 59 4.91 8.63 -4.43
N GLU A 60 4.15 9.72 -4.53
CA GLU A 60 4.71 11.09 -4.57
C GLU A 60 5.32 11.55 -3.24
N HIS A 61 4.97 10.87 -2.15
CA HIS A 61 5.52 11.09 -0.82
C HIS A 61 6.62 10.07 -0.46
N ILE A 62 6.99 9.18 -1.38
CA ILE A 62 8.06 8.20 -1.19
C ILE A 62 9.32 8.68 -1.90
N LYS A 63 10.40 8.80 -1.13
CA LYS A 63 11.71 9.14 -1.70
C LYS A 63 12.48 7.90 -2.12
N ASN A 64 13.09 7.95 -3.30
CA ASN A 64 13.93 6.86 -3.80
C ASN A 64 15.40 7.23 -3.59
N PHE A 65 16.17 6.29 -3.03
CA PHE A 65 17.62 6.44 -2.82
C PHE A 65 18.36 5.24 -3.41
N SER A 66 19.35 5.50 -4.26
CA SER A 66 20.31 4.49 -4.70
C SER A 66 21.23 4.06 -3.54
N SER A 67 22.04 3.03 -3.75
CA SER A 67 23.06 2.58 -2.78
C SER A 67 24.15 3.62 -2.51
N GLU A 68 24.34 4.59 -3.41
CA GLU A 68 25.40 5.59 -3.34
C GLU A 68 24.95 6.87 -2.60
N GLN A 69 23.64 7.07 -2.45
CA GLN A 69 23.05 8.30 -1.90
C GLN A 69 22.86 8.27 -0.37
N ASN A 70 23.89 7.81 0.35
CA ASN A 70 23.82 7.71 1.82
C ASN A 70 23.78 9.08 2.51
N ALA A 71 24.41 10.10 1.93
CA ALA A 71 24.42 11.45 2.49
C ALA A 71 23.03 12.11 2.39
N GLU A 72 22.37 12.01 1.24
CA GLU A 72 21.03 12.55 1.00
C GLU A 72 19.96 11.83 1.83
N LEU A 73 20.14 10.52 2.06
CA LEU A 73 19.29 9.73 2.95
C LEU A 73 19.41 10.22 4.39
N GLU A 74 20.64 10.41 4.89
CA GLU A 74 20.87 10.94 6.24
C GLU A 74 20.34 12.38 6.39
N GLU A 75 20.49 13.23 5.38
CA GLU A 75 19.91 14.57 5.37
C GLU A 75 18.38 14.52 5.40
N THR A 76 17.76 13.66 4.58
CA THR A 76 16.31 13.46 4.60
C THR A 76 15.84 12.98 5.97
N TYR A 77 16.50 11.99 6.56
CA TYR A 77 16.19 11.54 7.92
C TYR A 77 16.28 12.70 8.93
N ARG A 78 17.37 13.48 8.89
CA ARG A 78 17.58 14.61 9.81
C ARG A 78 16.59 15.76 9.63
N SER A 79 15.98 15.89 8.45
CA SER A 79 14.93 16.88 8.18
C SER A 79 13.58 16.52 8.83
N LEU A 80 13.40 15.29 9.29
CA LEU A 80 12.27 14.92 10.14
C LEU A 80 12.36 15.67 11.49
N ALA A 81 11.21 16.01 12.05
CA ALA A 81 11.13 16.67 13.35
C ALA A 81 11.87 15.85 14.42
N GLU A 82 12.55 16.52 15.35
CA GLU A 82 13.33 15.84 16.39
C GLU A 82 12.46 14.89 17.22
N GLU A 83 11.25 15.33 17.58
CA GLU A 83 10.28 14.50 18.32
C GLU A 83 9.89 13.23 17.55
N GLU A 84 9.71 13.33 16.24
CA GLU A 84 9.39 12.20 15.37
C GLU A 84 10.57 11.22 15.31
N ARG A 85 11.80 11.71 15.13
CA ARG A 85 13.01 10.87 15.16
C ARG A 85 13.18 10.16 16.50
N VAL A 86 13.04 10.87 17.61
CA VAL A 86 13.15 10.28 18.96
C VAL A 86 12.08 9.21 19.19
N LYS A 87 10.84 9.46 18.73
CA LYS A 87 9.76 8.46 18.80
C LYS A 87 10.14 7.20 18.02
N LEU A 88 10.54 7.36 16.75
CA LEU A 88 10.92 6.25 15.87
C LEU A 88 12.10 5.45 16.43
N GLU A 89 13.15 6.12 16.90
CA GLU A 89 14.32 5.48 17.48
C GLU A 89 13.95 4.65 18.71
N LYS A 90 13.14 5.21 19.61
CA LYS A 90 12.62 4.49 20.79
C LYS A 90 11.70 3.33 20.41
N GLN A 91 10.97 3.46 19.31
CA GLN A 91 10.03 2.44 18.86
C GLN A 91 10.73 1.24 18.22
N PHE A 92 11.76 1.46 17.39
CA PHE A 92 12.32 0.43 16.53
C PHE A 92 13.76 0.00 16.88
N ILE A 93 14.65 0.90 17.30
CA ILE A 93 16.08 0.56 17.46
C ILE A 93 16.27 -0.49 18.56
N GLY A 94 17.03 -1.54 18.24
CA GLY A 94 17.37 -2.61 19.17
C GLY A 94 16.18 -3.49 19.54
N LYS A 95 15.02 -3.32 18.90
CA LYS A 95 13.86 -4.17 19.08
C LYS A 95 13.79 -5.26 18.03
N THR A 96 13.35 -6.43 18.48
CA THR A 96 12.90 -7.51 17.62
C THR A 96 11.38 -7.60 17.72
N PHE A 97 10.71 -7.56 16.56
CA PHE A 97 9.28 -7.80 16.43
C PHE A 97 9.06 -9.27 16.07
N ASN A 98 8.34 -9.98 16.93
CA ASN A 98 7.96 -11.38 16.70
C ASN A 98 6.48 -11.39 16.32
N LEU A 99 6.20 -11.62 15.03
CA LEU A 99 4.84 -11.60 14.54
C LEU A 99 4.14 -12.90 14.93
N LYS A 100 2.81 -12.85 15.07
CA LYS A 100 1.97 -14.02 15.36
C LYS A 100 2.13 -15.15 14.33
N THR A 101 2.55 -14.79 13.13
CA THR A 101 2.84 -15.68 11.99
C THR A 101 4.22 -16.33 12.05
N GLY A 102 5.00 -16.06 13.10
CA GLY A 102 6.35 -16.60 13.30
C GLY A 102 7.46 -15.84 12.58
N LEU A 103 7.14 -14.79 11.80
CA LEU A 103 8.13 -13.92 11.20
C LEU A 103 8.82 -13.07 12.27
N ARG A 104 10.14 -12.96 12.20
CA ARG A 104 10.97 -12.18 13.13
C ARG A 104 11.67 -11.06 12.38
N LEU A 105 11.41 -9.81 12.76
CA LEU A 105 11.97 -8.62 12.14
C LEU A 105 12.78 -7.82 13.16
N THR A 106 13.94 -7.29 12.77
CA THR A 106 14.82 -6.52 13.66
C THR A 106 15.33 -5.29 12.93
N PHE A 107 15.25 -4.13 13.58
CA PHE A 107 15.73 -2.87 13.03
C PHE A 107 17.11 -2.54 13.59
N THR A 108 18.10 -2.44 12.69
CA THR A 108 19.34 -1.72 13.00
C THR A 108 19.09 -0.21 12.90
N PRO A 109 19.95 0.64 13.49
CA PRO A 109 19.86 2.09 13.31
C PRO A 109 19.85 2.50 11.83
N GLU A 110 20.64 1.86 10.98
CA GLU A 110 20.75 2.14 9.55
C GLU A 110 19.45 1.77 8.82
N ALA A 111 18.90 0.60 9.13
CA ALA A 111 17.64 0.14 8.55
C ALA A 111 16.48 1.07 8.94
N LEU A 112 16.42 1.53 10.20
CA LEU A 112 15.42 2.49 10.64
C LEU A 112 15.54 3.81 9.89
N LYS A 113 16.74 4.40 9.83
CA LYS A 113 16.95 5.68 9.15
C LYS A 113 16.55 5.63 7.69
N ARG A 114 16.93 4.54 7.00
CA ARG A 114 16.56 4.31 5.61
C ARG A 114 15.04 4.26 5.44
N ASN A 115 14.37 3.47 6.28
CA ASN A 115 12.91 3.34 6.25
C ASN A 115 12.20 4.66 6.55
N ALA A 116 12.64 5.39 7.57
CA ALA A 116 12.09 6.69 7.92
C ALA A 116 12.31 7.72 6.80
N ALA A 117 13.51 7.77 6.20
CA ALA A 117 13.79 8.68 5.10
C ALA A 117 12.94 8.40 3.84
N ILE A 118 12.65 7.12 3.56
CA ILE A 118 11.88 6.70 2.38
C ILE A 118 10.38 6.90 2.61
N TYR A 119 9.85 6.45 3.75
CA TYR A 119 8.40 6.23 3.93
C TYR A 119 7.71 7.17 4.91
N GLN A 120 8.42 7.91 5.77
CA GLN A 120 7.76 8.65 6.86
C GLN A 120 6.78 9.72 6.33
N GLN A 121 7.09 10.38 5.22
CA GLN A 121 6.19 11.35 4.60
C GLN A 121 4.93 10.68 4.05
N ALA A 122 5.07 9.52 3.39
CA ALA A 122 3.94 8.73 2.91
C ALA A 122 3.04 8.23 4.05
N ILE A 123 3.63 7.78 5.17
CA ILE A 123 2.90 7.36 6.37
C ILE A 123 2.10 8.54 6.95
N ASN A 124 2.73 9.70 7.12
CA ASN A 124 2.07 10.90 7.63
C ASN A 124 0.92 11.36 6.72
N PHE A 125 1.10 11.27 5.40
CA PHE A 125 0.06 11.57 4.42
C PHE A 125 -1.12 10.60 4.52
N ALA A 126 -0.87 9.29 4.58
CA ALA A 126 -1.91 8.28 4.73
C ALA A 126 -2.69 8.42 6.05
N ILE A 127 -2.01 8.72 7.17
CA ILE A 127 -2.66 9.00 8.46
C ILE A 127 -3.58 10.23 8.36
N MET A 128 -3.12 11.29 7.71
CA MET A 128 -3.90 12.51 7.52
C MET A 128 -5.15 12.23 6.68
N VAL A 129 -4.99 11.59 5.52
CA VAL A 129 -6.09 11.23 4.62
C VAL A 129 -7.11 10.34 5.33
N PHE A 130 -6.64 9.30 6.03
CA PHE A 130 -7.52 8.39 6.75
C PHE A 130 -8.36 9.15 7.79
N ASN A 131 -7.71 9.98 8.62
CA ASN A 131 -8.42 10.71 9.67
C ASN A 131 -9.42 11.74 9.12
N GLN A 132 -9.07 12.40 8.00
CA GLN A 132 -9.89 13.45 7.41
C GLN A 132 -11.08 12.88 6.61
N PHE A 133 -10.85 11.84 5.79
CA PHE A 133 -11.83 11.40 4.79
C PHE A 133 -12.47 10.05 5.10
N ILE A 134 -11.69 9.09 5.62
CA ILE A 134 -12.14 7.69 5.73
C ILE A 134 -12.75 7.39 7.10
N LYS A 135 -12.08 7.78 8.18
CA LYS A 135 -12.51 7.56 9.56
C LYS A 135 -13.92 8.09 9.84
N PRO A 136 -14.35 9.27 9.35
CA PRO A 136 -15.72 9.76 9.53
C PRO A 136 -16.79 8.85 8.92
N LEU A 137 -16.44 8.00 7.95
CA LEU A 137 -17.36 7.09 7.25
C LEU A 137 -17.60 5.79 8.02
N GLN A 138 -16.97 5.61 9.18
CA GLN A 138 -17.23 4.52 10.13
C GLN A 138 -17.12 3.11 9.52
N GLY A 139 -16.15 2.92 8.63
CA GLY A 139 -15.86 1.61 8.03
C GLY A 139 -16.81 1.20 6.90
N LYS A 140 -17.56 2.15 6.33
CA LYS A 140 -18.36 1.94 5.10
C LYS A 140 -17.53 1.99 3.81
N VAL A 141 -16.29 2.46 3.92
CA VAL A 141 -15.35 2.57 2.80
C VAL A 141 -14.13 1.75 3.12
N ASP A 142 -13.75 0.91 2.18
CA ASP A 142 -12.51 0.15 2.24
C ASP A 142 -11.34 1.08 1.90
N PHE A 143 -10.31 1.07 2.73
CA PHE A 143 -9.14 1.92 2.55
C PHE A 143 -7.91 1.10 2.17
N GLU A 144 -7.41 1.31 0.97
CA GLU A 144 -6.18 0.74 0.47
C GLU A 144 -5.06 1.77 0.50
N VAL A 145 -3.88 1.36 0.96
CA VAL A 145 -2.65 2.16 0.90
C VAL A 145 -1.73 1.56 -0.14
N SER A 146 -1.45 2.30 -1.21
CA SER A 146 -0.56 1.91 -2.30
C SER A 146 0.81 2.58 -2.16
N ILE A 147 1.86 1.76 -2.25
CA ILE A 147 3.28 2.15 -2.23
C ILE A 147 4.06 1.42 -3.35
N ASP A 148 3.36 0.98 -4.40
CA ASP A 148 3.89 0.12 -5.47
C ASP A 148 4.55 0.90 -6.64
N GLU A 149 4.13 2.14 -6.90
CA GLU A 149 4.71 3.03 -7.91
C GLU A 149 6.04 3.69 -7.45
N THR A 150 6.95 2.90 -6.87
CA THR A 150 8.29 3.33 -6.42
C THR A 150 9.38 2.77 -7.32
N ALA A 151 10.61 3.30 -7.25
CA ALA A 151 11.72 2.75 -8.05
C ALA A 151 12.29 1.47 -7.44
N THR A 152 12.35 1.42 -6.11
CA THR A 152 12.91 0.30 -5.36
C THR A 152 11.80 -0.61 -4.82
N PRO A 153 11.91 -1.94 -4.98
CA PRO A 153 10.98 -2.88 -4.34
C PRO A 153 10.83 -2.61 -2.83
N THR A 154 9.61 -2.76 -2.33
CA THR A 154 9.30 -2.69 -0.91
C THR A 154 9.75 -3.99 -0.26
N ASP A 155 10.88 -3.99 0.45
CA ASP A 155 11.28 -5.17 1.20
C ASP A 155 10.33 -5.44 2.40
N PRO A 156 10.30 -6.67 2.95
CA PRO A 156 9.41 -7.01 4.06
C PRO A 156 9.62 -6.18 5.33
N LEU A 157 10.85 -5.74 5.64
CA LEU A 157 11.10 -4.88 6.80
C LEU A 157 10.48 -3.49 6.58
N SER A 158 10.57 -2.96 5.36
CA SER A 158 9.90 -1.73 4.94
C SER A 158 8.38 -1.83 5.00
N HIS A 159 7.81 -2.92 4.50
CA HIS A 159 6.37 -3.19 4.60
C HIS A 159 5.90 -3.17 6.06
N PHE A 160 6.63 -3.87 6.95
CA PHE A 160 6.31 -3.88 8.38
C PHE A 160 6.44 -2.48 9.00
N PHE A 161 7.48 -1.71 8.66
CA PHE A 161 7.68 -0.36 9.17
C PHE A 161 6.49 0.56 8.86
N VAL A 162 5.99 0.51 7.62
CA VAL A 162 4.81 1.28 7.20
C VAL A 162 3.57 0.81 7.96
N ALA A 163 3.30 -0.50 7.95
CA ALA A 163 2.11 -1.07 8.56
C ALA A 163 2.03 -0.80 10.07
N GLU A 164 3.12 -1.05 10.81
CA GLU A 164 3.18 -0.85 12.27
C GLU A 164 2.82 0.59 12.65
N GLN A 165 3.36 1.57 11.94
CA GLN A 165 3.08 2.98 12.23
C GLN A 165 1.64 3.38 11.91
N LEU A 166 1.09 2.91 10.78
CA LEU A 166 -0.30 3.17 10.41
C LEU A 166 -1.26 2.57 11.43
N ILE A 167 -1.04 1.32 11.84
CA ILE A 167 -1.86 0.63 12.83
C ILE A 167 -1.73 1.27 14.22
N GLU A 168 -0.53 1.66 14.65
CA GLU A 168 -0.31 2.40 15.91
C GLU A 168 -1.05 3.75 15.92
N ALA A 169 -1.12 4.43 14.77
CA ALA A 169 -1.89 5.66 14.59
C ALA A 169 -3.41 5.44 14.51
N GLY A 170 -3.88 4.19 14.58
CA GLY A 170 -5.29 3.82 14.53
C GLY A 170 -5.90 3.87 13.12
N VAL A 171 -5.08 3.80 12.06
CA VAL A 171 -5.54 3.67 10.69
C VAL A 171 -6.09 2.26 10.48
N LYS A 172 -7.33 2.17 9.98
CA LYS A 172 -7.92 0.89 9.58
C LYS A 172 -7.65 0.67 8.09
N ILE A 173 -6.74 -0.25 7.79
CA ILE A 173 -6.35 -0.62 6.43
C ILE A 173 -7.13 -1.87 6.01
N ASN A 174 -7.70 -1.85 4.81
CA ASN A 174 -8.32 -3.02 4.19
C ASN A 174 -7.31 -3.82 3.36
N SER A 175 -6.44 -3.11 2.64
CA SER A 175 -5.37 -3.70 1.84
C SER A 175 -4.16 -2.77 1.73
N MET A 176 -3.01 -3.36 1.43
CA MET A 176 -1.79 -2.62 1.11
C MET A 176 -1.20 -3.17 -0.19
N ALA A 177 -0.82 -2.27 -1.09
CA ALA A 177 -0.15 -2.61 -2.35
C ALA A 177 1.35 -2.27 -2.26
N PRO A 178 2.22 -3.21 -1.88
CA PRO A 178 3.68 -3.01 -1.93
C PRO A 178 4.21 -3.14 -3.36
N ARG A 179 5.40 -2.58 -3.61
CA ARG A 179 6.16 -2.89 -4.82
C ARG A 179 6.90 -4.22 -4.63
N PHE A 180 6.38 -5.31 -5.17
CA PHE A 180 7.08 -6.61 -5.12
C PHE A 180 8.41 -6.58 -5.90
N CYS A 181 9.32 -7.52 -5.59
CA CYS A 181 10.51 -7.74 -6.41
C CYS A 181 10.16 -8.11 -7.86
N GLY A 182 11.12 -7.96 -8.77
CA GLY A 182 10.89 -8.14 -10.19
C GLY A 182 10.04 -6.99 -10.77
N GLU A 183 9.32 -7.28 -11.85
CA GLU A 183 8.53 -6.27 -12.56
C GLU A 183 7.11 -6.75 -12.90
N PHE A 184 6.14 -5.90 -12.57
CA PHE A 184 4.72 -6.08 -12.85
C PHE A 184 4.26 -5.13 -13.96
N GLN A 185 4.83 -5.26 -15.16
CA GLN A 185 4.45 -4.40 -16.29
C GLN A 185 3.05 -4.72 -16.82
N LYS A 186 2.36 -3.72 -17.38
CA LYS A 186 1.00 -3.89 -17.91
C LYS A 186 0.99 -4.78 -19.17
N GLY A 187 0.01 -5.68 -19.25
CA GLY A 187 -0.27 -6.50 -20.44
C GLY A 187 0.70 -7.66 -20.69
N ILE A 188 1.64 -7.93 -19.77
CA ILE A 188 2.59 -9.03 -19.87
C ILE A 188 2.71 -9.80 -18.56
N ASN A 189 3.32 -10.99 -18.64
CA ASN A 189 3.59 -11.82 -17.47
C ASN A 189 4.72 -11.24 -16.60
N TYR A 190 4.86 -11.77 -15.38
CA TYR A 190 5.91 -11.36 -14.43
C TYR A 190 7.32 -11.53 -15.02
N ILE A 191 8.19 -10.55 -14.77
CA ILE A 191 9.61 -10.60 -15.13
C ILE A 191 10.43 -10.59 -13.83
N GLY A 192 11.19 -11.65 -13.59
CA GLY A 192 12.07 -11.76 -12.43
C GLY A 192 12.30 -13.21 -11.98
N ASP A 193 12.94 -13.38 -10.84
CA ASP A 193 13.09 -14.70 -10.20
C ASP A 193 11.81 -15.04 -9.42
N LEU A 194 11.15 -16.14 -9.81
CA LEU A 194 9.94 -16.62 -9.15
C LEU A 194 10.19 -17.16 -7.74
N LYS A 195 11.38 -17.73 -7.48
CA LYS A 195 11.73 -18.21 -6.14
C LYS A 195 11.95 -17.04 -5.19
N GLN A 196 12.56 -15.97 -5.67
CA GLN A 196 12.69 -14.73 -4.91
C GLN A 196 11.32 -14.14 -4.62
N PHE A 197 10.47 -14.01 -5.64
CA PHE A 197 9.09 -13.54 -5.45
C PHE A 197 8.34 -14.37 -4.41
N GLU A 198 8.39 -15.69 -4.50
CA GLU A 198 7.73 -16.57 -3.53
C GLU A 198 8.25 -16.36 -2.11
N ALA A 199 9.57 -16.28 -1.92
CA ALA A 199 10.17 -16.05 -0.61
C ALA A 199 9.74 -14.70 0.00
N GLU A 200 9.80 -13.62 -0.77
CA GLU A 200 9.39 -12.29 -0.30
C GLU A 200 7.87 -12.20 -0.09
N TYR A 201 7.07 -12.77 -1.00
CA TYR A 201 5.60 -12.77 -0.92
C TYR A 201 5.09 -13.47 0.33
N VAL A 202 5.73 -14.58 0.74
CA VAL A 202 5.43 -15.26 2.01
C VAL A 202 5.65 -14.33 3.20
N GLU A 203 6.73 -13.56 3.22
CA GLU A 203 6.99 -12.60 4.31
C GLU A 203 5.99 -11.45 4.30
N HIS A 204 5.68 -10.88 3.13
CA HIS A 204 4.62 -9.87 3.01
C HIS A 204 3.26 -10.39 3.50
N THR A 205 2.92 -11.64 3.18
CA THR A 205 1.66 -12.25 3.61
C THR A 205 1.64 -12.43 5.12
N LYS A 206 2.75 -12.88 5.72
CA LYS A 206 2.89 -12.99 7.18
C LYS A 206 2.74 -11.66 7.92
N ILE A 207 3.13 -10.55 7.29
CA ILE A 207 2.94 -9.19 7.81
C ILE A 207 1.47 -8.78 7.69
N ALA A 208 0.86 -8.97 6.51
CA ALA A 208 -0.54 -8.65 6.27
C ALA A 208 -1.48 -9.43 7.21
N GLU A 209 -1.25 -10.74 7.39
CA GLU A 209 -1.96 -11.59 8.35
C GLU A 209 -1.78 -11.14 9.80
N HIS A 210 -0.60 -10.62 10.16
CA HIS A 210 -0.34 -10.15 11.52
C HIS A 210 -1.23 -8.95 11.89
N PHE A 211 -1.39 -8.02 10.94
CA PHE A 211 -2.16 -6.79 11.11
C PHE A 211 -3.64 -6.91 10.70
N GLY A 212 -4.00 -7.95 9.93
CA GLY A 212 -5.38 -8.24 9.55
C GLY A 212 -5.88 -7.52 8.30
N TYR A 213 -4.99 -7.14 7.38
CA TYR A 213 -5.35 -6.61 6.06
C TYR A 213 -4.91 -7.57 4.94
N LYS A 214 -5.30 -7.28 3.69
CA LYS A 214 -4.94 -8.07 2.50
C LYS A 214 -3.75 -7.46 1.75
N LEU A 215 -2.99 -8.29 1.05
CA LEU A 215 -2.07 -7.78 0.03
C LEU A 215 -2.87 -7.46 -1.24
N SER A 216 -2.62 -6.31 -1.83
CA SER A 216 -3.18 -5.90 -3.12
C SER A 216 -2.11 -6.01 -4.21
N ILE A 217 -2.49 -6.59 -5.36
CA ILE A 217 -1.58 -6.85 -6.48
C ILE A 217 -1.92 -5.92 -7.62
N HIS A 218 -1.20 -4.81 -7.69
CA HIS A 218 -1.32 -3.84 -8.77
C HIS A 218 -0.70 -4.36 -10.06
N SER A 219 -1.21 -3.90 -11.21
CA SER A 219 -0.86 -4.44 -12.54
C SER A 219 -0.95 -5.98 -12.62
N GLY A 220 -1.91 -6.57 -11.89
CA GLY A 220 -2.06 -8.00 -11.70
C GLY A 220 -2.53 -8.78 -12.94
N SER A 221 -3.12 -8.13 -13.94
CA SER A 221 -3.50 -8.79 -15.20
C SER A 221 -2.30 -9.44 -15.88
N ASP A 222 -2.54 -10.60 -16.50
CA ASP A 222 -1.58 -11.39 -17.27
C ASP A 222 -0.40 -11.99 -16.47
N LYS A 223 -0.41 -11.87 -15.14
CA LYS A 223 0.63 -12.38 -14.22
C LYS A 223 0.49 -13.88 -13.91
N PHE A 224 0.25 -14.69 -14.93
CA PHE A 224 -0.01 -16.14 -14.81
C PHE A 224 1.05 -16.91 -14.02
N ALA A 225 2.32 -16.48 -14.10
CA ALA A 225 3.41 -17.17 -13.42
C ALA A 225 3.36 -17.04 -11.89
N VAL A 226 2.79 -15.94 -11.36
CA VAL A 226 2.75 -15.67 -9.90
C VAL A 226 1.40 -15.98 -9.28
N PHE A 227 0.31 -16.12 -10.05
CA PHE A 227 -1.01 -16.47 -9.51
C PHE A 227 -1.05 -17.73 -8.62
N PRO A 228 -0.36 -18.85 -8.96
CA PRO A 228 -0.36 -20.03 -8.09
C PRO A 228 0.27 -19.77 -6.72
N VAL A 229 1.33 -18.95 -6.67
CA VAL A 229 1.97 -18.54 -5.42
C VAL A 229 1.04 -17.62 -4.64
N ILE A 230 0.51 -16.58 -5.29
CA ILE A 230 -0.40 -15.59 -4.69
C ILE A 230 -1.59 -16.29 -4.01
N GLY A 231 -2.33 -17.13 -4.76
CA GLY A 231 -3.52 -17.78 -4.24
C GLY A 231 -3.24 -18.80 -3.12
N ARG A 232 -2.10 -19.51 -3.20
CA ARG A 232 -1.71 -20.49 -2.18
C ARG A 232 -1.28 -19.81 -0.88
N GLU A 233 -0.39 -18.82 -0.98
CA GLU A 233 0.18 -18.18 0.21
C GLU A 233 -0.82 -17.23 0.87
N SER A 234 -1.64 -16.51 0.09
CA SER A 234 -2.70 -15.65 0.66
C SER A 234 -3.91 -16.44 1.15
N LYS A 235 -3.97 -17.76 0.88
CA LYS A 235 -5.10 -18.65 1.23
C LYS A 235 -6.43 -18.18 0.62
N GLY A 236 -6.37 -17.48 -0.51
CA GLY A 236 -7.53 -16.89 -1.17
C GLY A 236 -8.05 -15.60 -0.54
N HIS A 237 -7.33 -15.02 0.42
CA HIS A 237 -7.60 -13.69 0.97
C HIS A 237 -6.81 -12.60 0.25
#